data_AF-C6HHX1-F1
#
_entry.id   AF-C6HHX1-F1
#
_cell.length_a   1.000
_cell.length_b   1.000
_cell.length_c   1.000
_cell.angle_alpha   90.00
_cell.angle_beta   90.00
_cell.angle_gamma   90.00
#
_symmetry.space_group_name_H-M   'P 1'
#
loop_
_entity.id
_entity.type
_entity.pdbx_description
1 polymer ?
#
loop_
_entity_poly.entity_id
_entity_poly.type
_entity_poly.pdbx_seq_one_letter_code
_entity_poly.pdbx_strand_id
1 'polypeptide(L)'
;MALTPAAIVRPADLDHEKAGIFTRVLSTVLHSRAAKDVFAQVIDGLPVKSTCELTITRRYELLSRTEASQQSQVLSDQFCSSSEMFDNLDLNARTAQLYQAAPLYSHSFNMHLLELVAVAVDDMAANLFAYFHPDGEPRLEQVTMTGVQKEGIVSLSTMWYIRSDIYPRGVNDVVGYWAETHIFGGVVVFDRGADEGAKNIEQFSSLANQQTDANHLLPFICRPEVKTLNPSHAFLNQNIYRDRYERQLSPVARGRPCVRRLEDDPDLRGFIDKAVRMFQP
;
A
#
# COMPACT_ATOMS: atom_id res chain seq x y z
N MET A 1 1.19 20.74 -21.79
CA MET A 1 0.94 21.60 -20.60
C MET A 1 1.84 21.05 -19.49
N ALA A 2 2.94 21.74 -19.18
CA ALA A 2 3.85 21.28 -18.13
C ALA A 2 3.10 21.34 -16.79
N LEU A 3 3.03 20.19 -16.12
CA LEU A 3 2.37 20.06 -14.82
C LEU A 3 3.23 20.80 -13.79
N THR A 4 2.61 21.75 -13.08
CA THR A 4 3.17 22.25 -11.82
C THR A 4 3.40 21.06 -10.90
N PRO A 5 4.62 20.88 -10.34
CA PRO A 5 4.85 19.83 -9.36
C PRO A 5 3.84 20.00 -8.22
N ALA A 6 3.32 18.87 -7.72
CA ALA A 6 2.47 18.88 -6.54
C ALA A 6 3.22 19.64 -5.44
N ALA A 7 2.58 20.63 -4.81
CA ALA A 7 3.20 21.31 -3.70
C ALA A 7 3.50 20.29 -2.59
N ILE A 8 4.67 20.44 -1.98
CA ILE A 8 5.18 19.55 -0.93
C ILE A 8 5.10 20.31 0.40
N VAL A 9 4.69 19.61 1.45
CA VAL A 9 4.56 20.13 2.83
C VAL A 9 5.30 19.18 3.75
N ARG A 10 6.05 19.69 4.74
CA ARG A 10 6.71 18.84 5.74
C ARG A 10 5.82 18.63 6.96
N PRO A 11 6.00 17.56 7.76
CA PRO A 11 5.27 17.41 9.02
C PRO A 11 5.42 18.59 9.97
N ALA A 12 6.58 19.29 9.93
CA ALA A 12 6.83 20.51 10.71
C ALA A 12 5.95 21.71 10.30
N ASP A 13 5.37 21.71 9.10
CA ASP A 13 4.47 22.75 8.62
C ASP A 13 3.01 22.48 9.03
N LEU A 14 2.73 21.34 9.66
CA LEU A 14 1.41 21.03 10.20
C LEU A 14 1.19 21.74 11.55
N ASP A 15 -0.07 21.89 11.95
CA ASP A 15 -0.40 22.34 13.31
C ASP A 15 0.23 21.37 14.31
N HIS A 16 0.77 21.89 15.41
CA HIS A 16 1.58 21.10 16.34
C HIS A 16 0.84 19.88 16.90
N GLU A 17 -0.45 20.02 17.25
CA GLU A 17 -1.23 18.88 17.76
C GLU A 17 -1.44 17.82 16.67
N LYS A 18 -1.78 18.28 15.45
CA LYS A 18 -2.00 17.41 14.29
C LYS A 18 -0.72 16.73 13.80
N ALA A 19 0.40 17.43 13.80
CA ALA A 19 1.73 16.89 13.52
C ALA A 19 2.05 15.75 14.49
N GLY A 20 1.82 15.96 15.80
CA GLY A 20 2.02 14.95 16.82
C GLY A 20 1.15 13.70 16.62
N ILE A 21 -0.13 13.88 16.24
CA ILE A 21 -1.04 12.77 15.94
C ILE A 21 -0.55 12.00 14.70
N PHE A 22 -0.22 12.71 13.61
CA PHE A 22 0.29 12.10 12.38
C PHE A 22 1.56 11.27 12.64
N THR A 23 2.57 11.86 13.27
CA THR A 23 3.83 11.19 13.58
C THR A 23 3.61 9.96 14.47
N ARG A 24 2.72 10.05 15.46
CA ARG A 24 2.40 8.91 16.34
C ARG A 24 1.75 7.76 15.58
N VAL A 25 0.79 8.04 14.71
CA VAL A 25 0.10 7.01 13.92
C VAL A 25 1.07 6.37 12.94
N LEU A 26 1.82 7.17 12.19
CA LEU A 26 2.81 6.65 11.24
C LEU A 26 3.89 5.83 11.95
N SER A 27 4.42 6.31 13.08
CA SER A 27 5.35 5.55 13.92
C SER A 27 4.75 4.22 14.38
N THR A 28 3.49 4.19 14.79
CA THR A 28 2.80 2.95 15.18
C THR A 28 2.74 1.95 14.03
N VAL A 29 2.43 2.41 12.81
CA VAL A 29 2.43 1.56 11.60
C VAL A 29 3.82 1.00 11.33
N LEU A 30 4.86 1.84 11.37
CA LEU A 30 6.24 1.44 11.09
C LEU A 30 6.82 0.48 12.13
N HIS A 31 6.40 0.59 13.39
CA HIS A 31 6.80 -0.35 14.43
C HIS A 31 6.10 -1.71 14.33
N SER A 32 5.10 -1.86 13.46
CA SER A 32 4.46 -3.15 13.22
C SER A 32 5.42 -4.13 12.55
N ARG A 33 5.26 -5.42 12.87
CA ARG A 33 6.01 -6.50 12.21
C ARG A 33 5.81 -6.49 10.70
N ALA A 34 4.56 -6.27 10.25
CA ALA A 34 4.23 -6.23 8.83
C ALA A 34 5.02 -5.15 8.08
N ALA A 35 5.11 -3.93 8.61
CA ALA A 35 5.89 -2.87 8.00
C ALA A 35 7.38 -3.23 7.90
N LYS A 36 7.96 -3.71 9.00
CA LYS A 36 9.38 -4.13 9.04
C LYS A 36 9.69 -5.24 8.04
N ASP A 37 8.83 -6.26 7.96
CA ASP A 37 9.00 -7.38 7.02
C ASP A 37 8.85 -6.93 5.56
N VAL A 38 7.96 -5.99 5.28
CA VAL A 38 7.74 -5.43 3.95
C VAL A 38 8.90 -4.54 3.54
N PHE A 39 9.34 -3.61 4.38
CA PHE A 39 10.48 -2.75 4.07
C PHE A 39 11.78 -3.56 3.91
N ALA A 40 11.96 -4.66 4.64
CA ALA A 40 13.09 -5.55 4.42
C ALA A 40 13.07 -6.19 3.00
N GLN A 41 11.89 -6.52 2.48
CA GLN A 41 11.74 -7.01 1.11
C GLN A 41 11.96 -5.90 0.08
N VAL A 42 11.56 -4.67 0.37
CA VAL A 42 11.84 -3.50 -0.47
C VAL A 42 13.34 -3.23 -0.57
N ILE A 43 14.07 -3.33 0.55
CA ILE A 43 15.53 -3.15 0.61
C ILE A 43 16.28 -4.29 -0.11
N ASP A 44 15.74 -5.51 -0.08
CA ASP A 44 16.26 -6.62 -0.91
C ASP A 44 15.83 -6.50 -2.38
N GLY A 45 14.81 -5.70 -2.67
CA GLY A 45 14.20 -5.56 -4.00
C GLY A 45 13.38 -6.77 -4.43
N LEU A 46 13.16 -7.74 -3.53
CA LEU A 46 12.58 -9.05 -3.86
C LEU A 46 11.54 -9.48 -2.82
N PRO A 47 10.34 -9.91 -3.28
CA PRO A 47 9.35 -10.47 -2.38
C PRO A 47 9.81 -11.82 -1.82
N VAL A 48 9.12 -12.29 -0.79
CA VAL A 48 9.23 -13.66 -0.27
C VAL A 48 8.06 -14.50 -0.78
N LYS A 49 8.14 -15.82 -0.59
CA LYS A 49 7.13 -16.79 -1.07
C LYS A 49 5.70 -16.40 -0.67
N SER A 50 5.48 -15.99 0.58
CA SER A 50 4.15 -15.63 1.08
C SER A 50 3.60 -14.34 0.48
N THR A 51 4.45 -13.43 0.03
CA THR A 51 4.04 -12.17 -0.61
C THR A 51 4.04 -12.25 -2.13
N CYS A 52 4.75 -13.23 -2.70
CA CYS A 52 4.84 -13.48 -4.14
C CYS A 52 3.50 -13.90 -4.77
N GLU A 53 2.55 -14.42 -4.01
CA GLU A 53 1.23 -14.80 -4.56
C GLU A 53 0.41 -13.59 -5.04
N LEU A 54 0.67 -12.41 -4.49
CA LEU A 54 0.02 -11.17 -4.89
C LEU A 54 0.74 -10.45 -6.05
N THR A 55 1.87 -10.99 -6.48
CA THR A 55 2.69 -10.38 -7.53
C THR A 55 2.38 -10.95 -8.90
N ILE A 56 2.53 -10.14 -9.95
CA ILE A 56 2.31 -10.60 -11.32
C ILE A 56 3.47 -11.49 -11.80
N THR A 57 4.68 -11.27 -11.28
CA THR A 57 5.90 -11.88 -11.80
C THR A 57 6.07 -13.29 -11.24
N ARG A 58 6.02 -14.30 -12.11
CA ARG A 58 6.32 -15.69 -11.76
C ARG A 58 7.81 -15.97 -11.87
N ARG A 59 8.56 -15.64 -10.80
CA ARG A 59 9.99 -15.98 -10.65
C ARG A 59 10.12 -17.23 -9.79
N TYR A 60 10.51 -18.34 -10.41
CA TYR A 60 10.58 -19.64 -9.72
C TYR A 60 11.62 -19.65 -8.59
N GLU A 61 12.69 -18.88 -8.73
CA GLU A 61 13.72 -18.68 -7.71
C GLU A 61 13.18 -18.02 -6.43
N LEU A 62 12.05 -17.30 -6.50
CA LEU A 62 11.42 -16.68 -5.34
C LEU A 62 10.52 -17.64 -4.56
N LEU A 63 10.17 -18.80 -5.15
CA LEU A 63 9.30 -19.79 -4.49
C LEU A 63 9.98 -20.48 -3.30
N SER A 64 11.32 -20.47 -3.23
CA SER A 64 12.10 -20.99 -2.11
C SER A 64 12.49 -19.93 -1.08
N ARG A 65 12.28 -18.64 -1.39
CA ARG A 65 12.67 -17.53 -0.52
C ARG A 65 11.60 -17.29 0.55
N THR A 66 11.85 -17.74 1.77
CA THR A 66 10.87 -17.63 2.88
C THR A 66 10.96 -16.34 3.68
N GLU A 67 12.11 -15.67 3.63
CA GLU A 67 12.41 -14.45 4.39
C GLU A 67 13.30 -13.50 3.59
N ALA A 68 13.28 -12.22 3.98
CA ALA A 68 14.26 -11.24 3.52
C ALA A 68 15.65 -11.55 4.10
N SER A 69 16.71 -11.02 3.49
CA SER A 69 18.07 -11.21 3.97
C SER A 69 18.25 -10.63 5.38
N GLN A 70 19.12 -11.23 6.17
CA GLN A 70 19.39 -10.76 7.54
C GLN A 70 19.85 -9.29 7.55
N GLN A 71 20.63 -8.88 6.55
CA GLN A 71 21.06 -7.49 6.40
C GLN A 71 19.87 -6.55 6.20
N SER A 72 18.95 -6.89 5.30
CA SER A 72 17.77 -6.06 5.03
C SER A 72 16.77 -6.05 6.18
N GLN A 73 16.67 -7.13 6.96
CA GLN A 73 15.90 -7.13 8.21
C GLN A 73 16.46 -6.11 9.21
N VAL A 74 17.78 -6.10 9.43
CA VAL A 74 18.44 -5.14 10.33
C VAL A 74 18.27 -3.69 9.83
N LEU A 75 18.47 -3.46 8.52
CA LEU A 75 18.30 -2.12 7.94
C LEU A 75 16.85 -1.64 8.02
N SER A 76 15.89 -2.54 7.76
CA SER A 76 14.46 -2.24 7.89
C SER A 76 14.08 -1.87 9.33
N ASP A 77 14.59 -2.63 10.32
CA ASP A 77 14.38 -2.32 11.73
C ASP A 77 14.94 -0.95 12.11
N GLN A 78 16.16 -0.63 11.67
CA GLN A 78 16.79 0.67 11.91
C GLN A 78 16.00 1.80 11.23
N PHE A 79 15.59 1.60 9.99
CA PHE A 79 14.78 2.56 9.23
C PHE A 79 13.44 2.85 9.92
N CYS A 80 12.68 1.80 10.25
CA CYS A 80 11.35 1.92 10.86
C CYS A 80 11.38 2.53 12.27
N SER A 81 12.52 2.45 12.97
CA SER A 81 12.72 3.04 14.29
C SER A 81 13.40 4.41 14.27
N SER A 82 13.81 4.92 13.11
CA SER A 82 14.49 6.22 12.99
C SER A 82 13.51 7.39 13.08
N SER A 83 13.80 8.36 13.96
CA SER A 83 13.02 9.61 14.04
C SER A 83 13.37 10.61 12.93
N GLU A 84 14.60 10.56 12.38
CA GLU A 84 15.07 11.48 11.33
C GLU A 84 14.29 11.32 10.02
N MET A 85 13.66 10.16 9.84
CA MET A 85 12.79 9.87 8.70
C MET A 85 11.56 10.79 8.67
N PHE A 86 11.01 11.18 9.83
CA PHE A 86 9.84 12.04 9.88
C PHE A 86 10.16 13.49 9.48
N ASP A 87 11.38 13.97 9.74
CA ASP A 87 11.78 15.34 9.44
C ASP A 87 11.94 15.60 7.93
N ASN A 88 12.25 14.54 7.18
CA ASN A 88 12.50 14.58 5.74
C ASN A 88 11.34 14.04 4.91
N LEU A 89 10.18 13.81 5.53
CA LEU A 89 9.01 13.31 4.83
C LEU A 89 8.33 14.43 4.04
N ASP A 90 8.15 14.20 2.75
CA ASP A 90 7.46 15.11 1.85
C ASP A 90 5.99 14.70 1.77
N LEU A 91 5.10 15.48 2.37
CA LEU A 91 3.66 15.25 2.34
C LEU A 91 3.01 15.92 1.14
N ASN A 92 2.00 15.26 0.58
CA ASN A 92 1.13 15.85 -0.43
C ASN A 92 0.41 17.09 0.13
N ALA A 93 0.66 18.28 -0.44
CA ALA A 93 0.10 19.52 0.07
C ALA A 93 -1.44 19.53 0.12
N ARG A 94 -2.11 18.93 -0.88
CA ARG A 94 -3.57 18.92 -0.92
C ARG A 94 -4.12 18.10 0.25
N THR A 95 -3.61 16.90 0.44
CA THR A 95 -4.05 16.02 1.54
C THR A 95 -3.68 16.62 2.90
N ALA A 96 -2.49 17.22 3.03
CA ALA A 96 -2.07 17.94 4.23
C ALA A 96 -3.01 19.11 4.57
N GLN A 97 -3.42 19.89 3.56
CA GLN A 97 -4.40 20.98 3.74
C GLN A 97 -5.77 20.47 4.18
N LEU A 98 -6.27 19.39 3.57
CA LEU A 98 -7.56 18.79 3.95
C LEU A 98 -7.52 18.25 5.39
N TYR A 99 -6.42 17.59 5.77
CA TYR A 99 -6.16 17.15 7.14
C TYR A 99 -6.13 18.33 8.15
N GLN A 100 -5.46 19.42 7.77
CA GLN A 100 -5.37 20.65 8.56
C GLN A 100 -6.72 21.36 8.70
N ALA A 101 -7.55 21.37 7.67
CA ALA A 101 -8.86 22.00 7.70
C ALA A 101 -9.91 21.17 8.47
N ALA A 102 -9.75 19.85 8.54
CA ALA A 102 -10.72 18.98 9.20
C ALA A 102 -10.74 19.17 10.74
N PRO A 103 -11.92 19.22 11.39
CA PRO A 103 -12.01 19.25 12.85
C PRO A 103 -11.34 18.03 13.48
N LEU A 104 -10.58 18.22 14.56
CA LEU A 104 -9.89 17.13 15.26
C LEU A 104 -10.84 15.97 15.58
N TYR A 105 -10.36 14.75 15.34
CA TYR A 105 -11.08 13.49 15.60
C TYR A 105 -12.39 13.29 14.82
N SER A 106 -12.76 14.21 13.92
CA SER A 106 -13.89 14.01 13.02
C SER A 106 -13.63 12.88 12.03
N HIS A 107 -14.70 12.40 11.39
CA HIS A 107 -14.59 11.39 10.34
C HIS A 107 -13.66 11.83 9.20
N SER A 108 -13.80 13.07 8.71
CA SER A 108 -12.93 13.61 7.66
C SER A 108 -11.48 13.74 8.13
N PHE A 109 -11.25 14.13 9.39
CA PHE A 109 -9.91 14.16 9.96
C PHE A 109 -9.24 12.78 9.95
N ASN A 110 -9.95 11.75 10.42
CA ASN A 110 -9.42 10.38 10.46
C ASN A 110 -9.18 9.83 9.04
N MET A 111 -10.04 10.17 8.08
CA MET A 111 -9.86 9.80 6.68
C MET A 111 -8.60 10.42 6.08
N HIS A 112 -8.40 11.74 6.24
CA HIS A 112 -7.21 12.41 5.69
C HIS A 112 -5.93 12.03 6.44
N LEU A 113 -6.03 11.70 7.73
CA LEU A 113 -4.91 11.12 8.49
C LEU A 113 -4.47 9.78 7.88
N LEU A 114 -5.42 8.90 7.59
CA LEU A 114 -5.14 7.61 6.94
C LEU A 114 -4.55 7.82 5.54
N GLU A 115 -5.06 8.79 4.77
CA GLU A 115 -4.51 9.15 3.45
C GLU A 115 -3.04 9.59 3.54
N LEU A 116 -2.72 10.49 4.47
CA LEU A 116 -1.34 10.93 4.69
C LEU A 116 -0.43 9.77 5.09
N VAL A 117 -0.89 8.88 5.97
CA VAL A 117 -0.11 7.72 6.44
C VAL A 117 0.14 6.73 5.30
N ALA A 118 -0.88 6.46 4.48
CA ALA A 118 -0.75 5.55 3.34
C ALA A 118 0.22 6.11 2.29
N VAL A 119 0.08 7.39 1.92
CA VAL A 119 0.99 8.08 0.99
C VAL A 119 2.42 8.11 1.54
N ALA A 120 2.60 8.37 2.84
CA ALA A 120 3.92 8.35 3.46
C ALA A 120 4.59 6.98 3.35
N VAL A 121 3.86 5.89 3.60
CA VAL A 121 4.39 4.53 3.47
C VAL A 121 4.74 4.19 2.02
N ASP A 122 3.89 4.58 1.07
CA ASP A 122 4.14 4.44 -0.37
C ASP A 122 5.44 5.16 -0.76
N ASP A 123 5.58 6.44 -0.38
CA ASP A 123 6.75 7.26 -0.66
C ASP A 123 8.03 6.70 -0.05
N MET A 124 7.96 6.21 1.20
CA MET A 124 9.08 5.57 1.86
C MET A 124 9.54 4.33 1.10
N ALA A 125 8.60 3.47 0.67
CA ALA A 125 8.94 2.26 -0.06
C ALA A 125 9.53 2.58 -1.44
N ALA A 126 8.93 3.54 -2.16
CA ALA A 126 9.43 4.02 -3.44
C ALA A 126 10.86 4.57 -3.32
N ASN A 127 11.13 5.39 -2.30
CA ASN A 127 12.45 5.99 -2.07
C ASN A 127 13.50 4.98 -1.63
N LEU A 128 13.15 4.03 -0.75
CA LEU A 128 14.05 2.94 -0.36
C LEU A 128 14.43 2.08 -1.56
N PHE A 129 13.45 1.69 -2.38
CA PHE A 129 13.71 0.90 -3.58
C PHE A 129 14.63 1.66 -4.54
N ALA A 130 14.35 2.93 -4.81
CA ALA A 130 15.19 3.77 -5.67
C ALA A 130 16.64 3.88 -5.15
N TYR A 131 16.82 3.93 -3.83
CA TYR A 131 18.14 4.03 -3.20
C TYR A 131 18.93 2.72 -3.28
N PHE A 132 18.31 1.57 -2.96
CA PHE A 132 19.00 0.27 -2.95
C PHE A 132 19.08 -0.38 -4.34
N HIS A 133 18.20 0.01 -5.26
CA HIS A 133 18.06 -0.59 -6.60
C HIS A 133 17.96 0.48 -7.70
N PRO A 134 18.98 1.36 -7.83
CA PRO A 134 18.97 2.44 -8.84
C PRO A 134 18.91 1.90 -10.28
N ASP A 135 19.43 0.69 -10.51
CA ASP A 135 19.42 0.00 -11.80
C ASP A 135 18.22 -0.95 -11.97
N GLY A 136 17.28 -0.94 -11.01
CA GLY A 136 16.11 -1.80 -10.97
C GLY A 136 16.30 -3.09 -10.17
N GLU A 137 15.24 -3.90 -10.16
CA GLU A 137 15.15 -5.13 -9.35
C GLU A 137 16.34 -6.08 -9.56
N PRO A 138 16.89 -6.69 -8.49
CA PRO A 138 17.92 -7.72 -8.60
C PRO A 138 17.45 -8.93 -9.42
N ARG A 139 18.17 -9.27 -10.50
CA ARG A 139 17.90 -10.44 -11.35
C ARG A 139 19.10 -11.37 -11.36
N LEU A 140 18.87 -12.69 -11.27
CA LEU A 140 19.92 -13.67 -11.55
C LEU A 140 20.35 -13.51 -13.02
N GLU A 141 21.66 -13.48 -13.27
CA GLU A 141 22.26 -13.39 -14.60
C GLU A 141 21.95 -14.66 -15.44
N GLN A 142 20.71 -14.83 -15.89
CA GLN A 142 20.37 -15.84 -16.89
C GLN A 142 19.41 -15.25 -17.94
N VAL A 143 19.88 -15.32 -19.19
CA VAL A 143 19.27 -14.92 -20.47
C VAL A 143 19.51 -13.47 -20.91
N THR A 144 20.78 -13.06 -20.95
CA THR A 144 21.27 -12.09 -21.95
C THR A 144 21.79 -12.85 -23.18
N MET A 145 20.88 -13.43 -23.97
CA MET A 145 21.20 -13.89 -25.33
C MET A 145 20.82 -12.88 -26.42
N THR A 146 20.23 -11.73 -26.09
CA THR A 146 19.78 -10.75 -27.10
C THR A 146 19.92 -9.28 -26.72
N GLY A 147 20.77 -8.91 -25.75
CA GLY A 147 21.23 -7.53 -25.57
C GLY A 147 20.17 -6.46 -25.26
N VAL A 148 18.91 -6.85 -25.01
CA VAL A 148 17.85 -5.94 -24.58
C VAL A 148 17.47 -6.34 -23.16
N GLN A 149 18.00 -5.61 -22.17
CA GLN A 149 17.32 -5.56 -20.87
C GLN A 149 15.97 -4.89 -21.12
N LYS A 150 14.94 -5.70 -21.38
CA LYS A 150 13.57 -5.19 -21.27
C LYS A 150 13.40 -4.84 -19.81
N GLU A 151 13.09 -3.58 -19.52
CA GLU A 151 12.50 -3.11 -18.27
C GLU A 151 11.29 -4.00 -17.97
N GLY A 152 11.56 -5.10 -17.28
CA GLY A 152 10.57 -6.09 -16.94
C GLY A 152 9.75 -5.57 -15.78
N ILE A 153 8.53 -6.08 -15.68
CA ILE A 153 7.70 -5.92 -14.49
C ILE A 153 8.54 -6.32 -13.27
N VAL A 154 8.65 -5.42 -12.30
CA VAL A 154 9.31 -5.71 -11.02
C VAL A 154 8.50 -6.69 -10.21
N SER A 155 9.15 -7.61 -9.49
CA SER A 155 8.43 -8.58 -8.66
C SER A 155 7.71 -7.95 -7.48
N LEU A 156 8.18 -6.80 -6.97
CA LEU A 156 7.46 -5.99 -5.99
C LEU A 156 6.36 -5.18 -6.68
N SER A 157 5.36 -5.86 -7.24
CA SER A 157 4.23 -5.24 -7.93
C SER A 157 2.91 -5.90 -7.57
N THR A 158 1.83 -5.12 -7.54
CA THR A 158 0.47 -5.62 -7.34
C THR A 158 -0.29 -5.63 -8.67
N MET A 159 -1.11 -6.66 -8.90
CA MET A 159 -1.82 -6.88 -10.18
C MET A 159 -2.54 -5.64 -10.73
N TRP A 160 -3.13 -4.85 -9.84
CA TRP A 160 -3.92 -3.68 -10.22
C TRP A 160 -3.09 -2.43 -10.50
N TYR A 161 -1.87 -2.34 -9.95
CA TYR A 161 -1.02 -1.14 -9.90
C TYR A 161 0.30 -1.30 -10.65
N ILE A 162 0.38 -2.25 -11.58
CA ILE A 162 1.62 -2.59 -12.32
C ILE A 162 2.08 -1.57 -13.37
N ARG A 163 1.21 -0.64 -13.77
CA ARG A 163 1.49 0.30 -14.86
C ARG A 163 2.46 1.39 -14.44
N SER A 164 3.76 1.11 -14.49
CA SER A 164 4.77 2.13 -14.20
C SER A 164 4.68 3.34 -15.14
N ASP A 165 4.22 3.16 -16.38
CA ASP A 165 4.17 4.19 -17.42
C ASP A 165 3.24 5.39 -17.10
N ILE A 166 2.28 5.21 -16.19
CA ILE A 166 1.32 6.27 -15.82
C ILE A 166 1.70 6.99 -14.54
N TYR A 167 2.68 6.49 -13.78
CA TYR A 167 3.04 7.08 -12.50
C TYR A 167 4.27 7.98 -12.61
N PRO A 168 4.33 9.10 -11.86
CA PRO A 168 5.43 10.07 -11.95
C PRO A 168 6.82 9.50 -11.66
N ARG A 169 6.94 8.56 -10.71
CA ARG A 169 8.21 7.90 -10.35
C ARG A 169 8.32 6.50 -10.97
N GLY A 170 7.47 6.19 -11.94
CA GLY A 170 7.56 4.97 -12.73
C GLY A 170 7.41 3.71 -11.87
N VAL A 171 8.45 2.87 -11.92
CA VAL A 171 8.50 1.59 -11.19
C VAL A 171 8.49 1.79 -9.68
N ASN A 172 9.04 2.90 -9.17
CA ASN A 172 9.12 3.12 -7.73
C ASN A 172 7.73 3.27 -7.10
N ASP A 173 6.79 3.92 -7.80
CA ASP A 173 5.39 4.01 -7.36
C ASP A 173 4.72 2.62 -7.35
N VAL A 174 5.07 1.74 -8.30
CA VAL A 174 4.57 0.36 -8.31
C VAL A 174 4.99 -0.39 -7.04
N VAL A 175 6.22 -0.17 -6.57
CA VAL A 175 6.74 -0.74 -5.32
C VAL A 175 6.04 -0.14 -4.10
N GLY A 176 5.74 1.16 -4.12
CA GLY A 176 4.93 1.84 -3.09
C GLY A 176 3.57 1.17 -2.87
N TYR A 177 2.81 1.00 -3.96
CA TYR A 177 1.51 0.30 -3.91
C TYR A 177 1.62 -1.16 -3.46
N TRP A 178 2.70 -1.85 -3.84
CA TRP A 178 2.96 -3.20 -3.36
C TRP A 178 3.18 -3.22 -1.84
N ALA A 179 3.98 -2.29 -1.31
CA ALA A 179 4.24 -2.19 0.12
C ALA A 179 2.95 -1.90 0.91
N GLU A 180 2.14 -0.94 0.47
CA GLU A 180 0.83 -0.66 1.08
C GLU A 180 -0.08 -1.89 1.09
N THR A 181 -0.14 -2.62 -0.02
CA THR A 181 -0.97 -3.83 -0.12
C THR A 181 -0.64 -4.83 1.00
N HIS A 182 0.64 -4.98 1.34
CA HIS A 182 1.08 -5.90 2.37
C HIS A 182 1.04 -5.33 3.78
N ILE A 183 1.16 -4.01 3.95
CA ILE A 183 1.11 -3.34 5.26
C ILE A 183 -0.33 -3.13 5.73
N PHE A 184 -1.21 -2.67 4.84
CA PHE A 184 -2.60 -2.35 5.16
C PHE A 184 -3.59 -3.44 4.77
N GLY A 185 -3.13 -4.51 4.11
CA GLY A 185 -3.99 -5.59 3.60
C GLY A 185 -4.72 -5.22 2.29
N GLY A 186 -4.30 -4.15 1.64
CA GLY A 186 -4.82 -3.63 0.38
C GLY A 186 -4.27 -2.22 0.15
N VAL A 187 -4.42 -1.71 -1.07
CA VAL A 187 -4.12 -0.30 -1.33
C VAL A 187 -5.25 0.55 -0.75
N VAL A 188 -4.87 1.59 -0.02
CA VAL A 188 -5.82 2.50 0.62
C VAL A 188 -6.33 3.50 -0.42
N VAL A 189 -7.64 3.54 -0.61
CA VAL A 189 -8.31 4.36 -1.63
C VAL A 189 -9.41 5.19 -1.00
N PHE A 190 -9.71 6.35 -1.60
CA PHE A 190 -10.59 7.37 -1.01
C PHE A 190 -11.73 7.70 -1.95
N ASP A 191 -12.96 7.75 -1.43
CA ASP A 191 -14.11 8.30 -2.14
C ASP A 191 -13.91 9.82 -2.28
N ARG A 192 -13.74 10.27 -3.53
CA ARG A 192 -13.51 11.69 -3.83
C ARG A 192 -14.82 12.50 -3.98
N GLY A 193 -15.99 11.87 -3.79
CA GLY A 193 -17.28 12.55 -3.75
C GLY A 193 -17.70 13.21 -5.06
N ALA A 194 -18.86 13.89 -5.06
CA ALA A 194 -19.56 14.36 -6.26
C ALA A 194 -18.80 15.32 -7.17
N ASP A 195 -17.96 16.16 -6.57
CA ASP A 195 -17.31 17.27 -7.26
C ASP A 195 -16.02 16.82 -7.99
N GLU A 196 -15.56 15.59 -7.74
CA GLU A 196 -14.64 14.82 -8.62
C GLU A 196 -15.29 13.53 -9.18
N GLY A 197 -16.53 13.24 -8.77
CA GLY A 197 -17.56 12.37 -9.34
C GLY A 197 -18.29 11.49 -8.29
N ALA A 198 -19.62 11.58 -8.18
CA ALA A 198 -20.36 11.05 -7.02
C ALA A 198 -20.78 9.58 -7.14
N LYS A 199 -20.76 8.84 -6.01
CA LYS A 199 -21.99 8.37 -5.33
C LYS A 199 -21.68 7.79 -3.94
N ASN A 200 -22.37 8.35 -2.94
CA ASN A 200 -22.51 7.90 -1.54
C ASN A 200 -22.23 6.42 -1.28
N ILE A 201 -21.28 6.13 -0.39
CA ILE A 201 -21.22 4.87 0.35
C ILE A 201 -21.54 5.15 1.82
N GLU A 202 -22.82 5.07 2.18
CA GLU A 202 -23.32 5.06 3.57
C GLU A 202 -22.94 3.79 4.37
N GLN A 203 -21.92 3.02 3.96
CA GLN A 203 -21.60 1.73 4.57
C GLN A 203 -20.35 1.69 5.47
N PHE A 204 -19.61 2.80 5.65
CA PHE A 204 -18.46 2.84 6.58
C PHE A 204 -18.75 3.54 7.91
N SER A 205 -19.80 4.36 8.00
CA SER A 205 -20.16 5.11 9.22
C SER A 205 -20.63 4.22 10.37
N SER A 206 -21.13 3.01 10.09
CA SER A 206 -21.61 2.07 11.11
C SER A 206 -20.49 1.30 11.82
N LEU A 207 -19.30 1.16 11.21
CA LEU A 207 -18.17 0.45 11.82
C LEU A 207 -17.29 1.36 12.70
N ALA A 208 -17.18 2.65 12.35
CA ALA A 208 -16.43 3.61 13.15
C ALA A 208 -17.13 3.93 14.50
N ASN A 209 -18.46 3.89 14.53
CA ASN A 209 -19.25 4.19 15.73
C ASN A 209 -19.33 3.03 16.75
N GLN A 210 -18.69 1.89 16.48
CA GLN A 210 -18.66 0.73 17.40
C GLN A 210 -17.30 0.54 18.11
N GLN A 211 -16.33 1.43 17.91
CA GLN A 211 -14.99 1.30 18.51
C GLN A 211 -14.87 2.13 19.79
N THR A 212 -15.37 1.56 20.89
CA THR A 212 -14.93 1.93 22.25
C THR A 212 -14.10 0.79 22.80
N ASP A 213 -12.85 0.65 22.35
CA ASP A 213 -11.87 -0.20 23.02
C ASP A 213 -10.59 0.59 23.25
N ALA A 214 -10.27 0.80 24.53
CA ALA A 214 -9.20 1.68 25.02
C ALA A 214 -7.77 1.13 24.78
N ASN A 215 -7.63 0.03 24.04
CA ASN A 215 -6.36 -0.66 23.80
C ASN A 215 -5.86 -0.57 22.35
N HIS A 216 -6.49 0.24 21.49
CA HIS A 216 -6.14 0.28 20.08
C HIS A 216 -5.30 1.52 19.72
N LEU A 217 -4.08 1.26 19.25
CA LEU A 217 -3.07 2.27 18.90
C LEU A 217 -3.32 2.93 17.52
N LEU A 218 -4.26 2.41 16.71
CA LEU A 218 -4.60 2.96 15.39
C LEU A 218 -6.11 3.23 15.30
N PRO A 219 -6.55 4.36 14.68
CA PRO A 219 -7.96 4.73 14.55
C PRO A 219 -8.72 3.94 13.47
N PHE A 220 -8.12 2.89 12.91
CA PHE A 220 -8.71 2.03 11.87
C PHE A 220 -8.34 0.57 12.10
N ILE A 221 -9.25 -0.35 11.76
CA ILE A 221 -9.06 -1.80 11.87
C ILE A 221 -9.41 -2.44 10.52
N CYS A 222 -8.44 -3.11 9.90
CA CYS A 222 -8.70 -3.99 8.76
C CYS A 222 -9.27 -5.31 9.30
N ARG A 223 -10.60 -5.48 9.23
CA ARG A 223 -11.23 -6.75 9.63
C ARG A 223 -11.24 -7.73 8.45
N PRO A 224 -11.00 -9.04 8.69
CA PRO A 224 -11.04 -10.05 7.63
C PRO A 224 -12.38 -10.12 6.89
N GLU A 225 -13.48 -9.65 7.50
CA GLU A 225 -14.83 -9.72 6.91
C GLU A 225 -15.17 -8.50 6.03
N VAL A 226 -14.25 -7.53 5.89
CA VAL A 226 -14.52 -6.34 5.07
C VAL A 226 -14.41 -6.70 3.59
N LYS A 227 -15.49 -6.44 2.86
CA LYS A 227 -15.57 -6.68 1.42
C LYS A 227 -14.51 -5.87 0.68
N THR A 228 -13.60 -6.55 -0.02
CA THR A 228 -12.65 -5.92 -0.92
C THR A 228 -13.37 -5.39 -2.17
N LEU A 229 -13.15 -4.12 -2.50
CA LEU A 229 -13.70 -3.53 -3.71
C LEU A 229 -12.90 -3.98 -4.92
N ASN A 230 -13.58 -4.27 -6.03
CA ASN A 230 -12.89 -4.48 -7.30
C ASN A 230 -12.28 -3.13 -7.74
N PRO A 231 -10.95 -3.02 -7.89
CA PRO A 231 -10.31 -1.73 -8.16
C PRO A 231 -10.78 -1.10 -9.46
N SER A 232 -11.06 -1.89 -10.51
CA SER A 232 -11.57 -1.35 -11.78
C SER A 232 -12.96 -0.73 -11.65
N HIS A 233 -13.82 -1.33 -10.83
CA HIS A 233 -15.14 -0.77 -10.54
C HIS A 233 -15.04 0.48 -9.66
N ALA A 234 -14.19 0.45 -8.63
CA ALA A 234 -13.97 1.58 -7.73
C ALA A 234 -13.45 2.82 -8.47
N PHE A 235 -12.41 2.64 -9.32
CA PHE A 235 -11.76 3.74 -10.03
C PHE A 235 -12.61 4.34 -11.14
N LEU A 236 -13.26 3.49 -11.95
CA LEU A 236 -14.01 3.96 -13.11
C LEU A 236 -15.41 4.44 -12.76
N ASN A 237 -16.10 3.74 -11.87
CA ASN A 237 -17.54 3.88 -11.73
C ASN A 237 -17.94 4.59 -10.42
N GLN A 238 -17.03 4.66 -9.44
CA GLN A 238 -17.35 5.16 -8.10
C GLN A 238 -16.47 6.33 -7.66
N ASN A 239 -15.47 6.73 -8.47
CA ASN A 239 -14.46 7.75 -8.12
C ASN A 239 -13.80 7.52 -6.76
N ILE A 240 -13.56 6.26 -6.44
CA ILE A 240 -12.87 5.83 -5.24
C ILE A 240 -11.44 5.51 -5.65
N TYR A 241 -10.54 6.48 -5.60
CA TYR A 241 -9.13 6.34 -6.00
C TYR A 241 -8.24 7.21 -5.11
N ARG A 242 -6.98 6.80 -4.93
CA ARG A 242 -5.99 7.64 -4.25
C ARG A 242 -5.47 8.70 -5.20
N ASP A 243 -4.91 8.28 -6.34
CA ASP A 243 -4.32 9.19 -7.31
C ASP A 243 -5.04 9.22 -8.66
N ARG A 244 -5.00 10.38 -9.31
CA ARG A 244 -5.60 10.58 -10.65
C ARG A 244 -5.10 9.61 -11.71
N TYR A 245 -3.91 9.04 -11.53
CA TYR A 245 -3.30 8.08 -12.44
C TYR A 245 -4.07 6.75 -12.45
N GLU A 246 -4.63 6.34 -11.31
CA GLU A 246 -5.40 5.09 -11.15
C GLU A 246 -6.68 5.06 -12.01
N ARG A 247 -7.16 6.23 -12.44
CA ARG A 247 -8.28 6.36 -13.38
C ARG A 247 -7.93 5.90 -14.80
N GLN A 248 -6.64 5.78 -15.12
CA GLN A 248 -6.17 5.29 -16.41
C GLN A 248 -5.97 3.77 -16.37
N LEU A 249 -7.07 3.02 -16.45
CA LEU A 249 -6.98 1.56 -16.51
C LEU A 249 -6.23 1.09 -17.79
N SER A 250 -5.54 -0.04 -17.64
CA SER A 250 -4.93 -0.73 -18.77
C SER A 250 -6.02 -1.22 -19.74
N PRO A 251 -5.85 -1.09 -21.08
CA PRO A 251 -6.80 -1.62 -22.06
C PRO A 251 -6.83 -3.15 -22.11
N VAL A 252 -5.93 -3.83 -21.39
CA VAL A 252 -5.95 -5.28 -21.24
C VAL A 252 -7.21 -5.66 -20.46
N ALA A 253 -8.11 -6.42 -21.09
CA ALA A 253 -9.28 -7.00 -20.41
C ALA A 253 -8.78 -7.90 -19.27
N ARG A 254 -8.74 -7.34 -18.05
CA ARG A 254 -8.32 -8.05 -16.85
C ARG A 254 -9.44 -9.02 -16.50
N GLY A 255 -9.26 -10.29 -16.89
CA GLY A 255 -10.13 -11.37 -16.42
C GLY A 255 -10.19 -11.36 -14.89
N ARG A 256 -11.27 -11.91 -14.32
CA ARG A 256 -11.37 -12.11 -12.87
C ARG A 256 -10.05 -12.73 -12.37
N PRO A 257 -9.50 -12.29 -11.21
CA PRO A 257 -8.35 -12.94 -10.63
C PRO A 257 -8.59 -14.46 -10.64
N CYS A 258 -7.68 -15.23 -11.24
CA CYS A 258 -7.75 -16.68 -11.21
C CYS A 258 -7.46 -17.25 -9.81
N VAL A 259 -7.06 -16.38 -8.88
CA VAL A 259 -6.82 -16.65 -7.48
C VAL A 259 -7.65 -15.65 -6.66
N ARG A 260 -8.62 -16.16 -5.90
CA ARG A 260 -9.25 -15.44 -4.80
C ARG A 260 -8.57 -15.88 -3.53
N ARG A 261 -8.27 -14.95 -2.62
CA ARG A 261 -7.87 -15.32 -1.27
C ARG A 261 -9.01 -16.11 -0.66
N LEU A 262 -8.65 -17.17 0.05
CA LEU A 262 -9.61 -18.03 0.70
C LEU A 262 -10.41 -17.24 1.75
N GLU A 263 -9.78 -16.28 2.43
CA GLU A 263 -10.49 -15.34 3.29
C GLU A 263 -11.51 -14.46 2.54
N ASP A 264 -11.41 -14.24 1.23
CA ASP A 264 -12.34 -13.36 0.52
C ASP A 264 -13.54 -14.10 -0.10
N ASP A 265 -13.58 -15.43 0.00
CA ASP A 265 -14.61 -16.26 -0.60
C ASP A 265 -15.42 -17.03 0.49
N PRO A 266 -16.67 -16.61 0.76
CA PRO A 266 -17.49 -17.17 1.85
C PRO A 266 -17.71 -18.68 1.74
N ASP A 267 -17.81 -19.20 0.51
CA ASP A 267 -18.06 -20.61 0.25
C ASP A 267 -16.80 -21.45 0.50
N LEU A 268 -15.62 -20.91 0.22
CA LEU A 268 -14.33 -21.55 0.50
C LEU A 268 -13.93 -21.47 1.97
N ARG A 269 -14.30 -20.42 2.71
CA ARG A 269 -14.14 -20.38 4.18
C ARG A 269 -14.85 -21.55 4.85
N GLY A 270 -16.11 -21.80 4.46
CA GLY A 270 -16.89 -22.92 4.99
C GLY A 270 -16.29 -24.29 4.65
N PHE A 271 -15.59 -24.40 3.52
CA PHE A 271 -14.88 -25.63 3.13
C PHE A 271 -13.70 -25.94 4.05
N ILE A 272 -12.91 -24.94 4.46
CA ILE A 272 -11.78 -25.15 5.39
C ILE A 272 -12.27 -25.50 6.78
N ASP A 273 -13.29 -24.82 7.31
CA ASP A 273 -13.85 -25.20 8.62
C ASP A 273 -14.33 -26.66 8.62
N LYS A 274 -14.88 -27.11 7.49
CA LYS A 274 -15.32 -28.49 7.31
C LYS A 274 -14.14 -29.46 7.14
N ALA A 275 -13.09 -29.08 6.43
CA ALA A 275 -11.88 -29.87 6.25
C ALA A 275 -11.10 -30.01 7.57
N VAL A 276 -10.92 -28.92 8.31
CA VAL A 276 -10.27 -28.91 9.63
C VAL A 276 -11.06 -29.79 10.62
N ARG A 277 -12.40 -29.75 10.60
CA ARG A 277 -13.23 -30.67 11.39
C ARG A 277 -13.18 -32.13 10.93
N MET A 278 -12.93 -32.39 9.64
CA MET A 278 -12.80 -33.75 9.11
C MET A 278 -11.45 -34.40 9.41
N PHE A 279 -10.40 -33.60 9.62
CA PHE A 279 -9.03 -34.07 9.83
C PHE A 279 -8.47 -33.78 11.23
N GLN A 280 -9.31 -33.34 12.17
CA GLN A 280 -8.98 -33.41 13.59
C GLN A 280 -9.19 -34.86 14.10
N PRO A 281 -8.23 -35.44 14.82
CA PRO A 281 -8.37 -36.77 15.42
C PRO A 281 -9.42 -36.83 16.54
#